data_AF-A0A970QSY0-F1
#
_entry.id   AF-A0A970QSY0-F1
#
_cell.length_a   1.000
_cell.length_b   1.000
_cell.length_c   1.000
_cell.angle_alpha   90.00
_cell.angle_beta   90.00
_cell.angle_gamma   90.00
#
_symmetry.space_group_name_H-M   'P 1'
#
loop_
_entity.id
_entity.type
_entity.pdbx_description
1 polymer ?
#
loop_
_entity_poly.entity_id
_entity_poly.type
_entity_poly.pdbx_seq_one_letter_code
_entity_poly.pdbx_strand_id
1 'polypeptide(L)'
;MNNKIKVIVSAVLVAIVVSLLWLVIPATPIWTISYIFAIIAIVGIAASSLVYTKKATSVPQGHAFPLAAVTYALVSVIFSAVTVVFDYNGLHFPAAWYAIIHTAIFVFYVIRIIALLAGSEYIDKVGERAEQKHKELNKDKESYWN
;
A
#
# COMPACT_ATOMS: atom_id res chain seq x y z
N MET A 1 -16.78 16.33 4.61
CA MET A 1 -16.23 15.09 5.20
C MET A 1 -14.72 15.08 5.03
N ASN A 2 -13.96 14.90 6.13
CA ASN A 2 -12.49 14.86 6.13
C ASN A 2 -11.96 13.78 5.16
N ASN A 3 -10.91 14.08 4.38
CA ASN A 3 -10.32 13.14 3.42
C ASN A 3 -9.90 11.82 4.08
N LYS A 4 -9.47 11.84 5.35
CA LYS A 4 -9.16 10.64 6.13
C LYS A 4 -10.39 9.75 6.36
N ILE A 5 -11.52 10.37 6.70
CA ILE A 5 -12.80 9.67 6.90
C ILE A 5 -13.26 9.05 5.57
N LYS A 6 -13.12 9.76 4.45
CA LYS A 6 -13.43 9.22 3.12
C LYS A 6 -12.63 7.95 2.82
N VAL A 7 -11.32 7.95 3.07
CA VAL A 7 -10.46 6.77 2.83
C VAL A 7 -10.89 5.59 3.69
N ILE A 8 -11.14 5.81 4.98
CA ILE A 8 -11.55 4.75 5.91
C ILE A 8 -12.91 4.17 5.50
N VAL A 9 -13.90 5.03 5.24
CA VAL A 9 -15.24 4.60 4.83
C VAL A 9 -15.17 3.80 3.52
N SER A 10 -14.41 4.26 2.53
CA SER A 10 -14.22 3.51 1.28
C SER A 10 -13.59 2.14 1.52
N ALA A 11 -12.57 2.05 2.37
CA ALA A 11 -11.93 0.77 2.70
C ALA A 11 -12.90 -0.20 3.39
N VAL A 12 -13.71 0.29 4.33
CA VAL A 12 -14.74 -0.51 5.02
C VAL A 12 -15.80 -1.00 4.02
N LEU A 13 -16.28 -0.14 3.12
CA LEU A 13 -17.25 -0.52 2.10
C LEU A 13 -16.69 -1.61 1.17
N VAL A 14 -15.44 -1.47 0.71
CA VAL A 14 -14.80 -2.49 -0.13
C VAL A 14 -14.63 -3.80 0.64
N ALA A 15 -14.23 -3.74 1.92
CA ALA A 15 -14.12 -4.94 2.75
C ALA A 15 -15.47 -5.65 2.90
N ILE A 16 -16.56 -4.91 3.15
CA ILE A 16 -17.92 -5.49 3.20
C ILE A 16 -18.27 -6.16 1.87
N VAL A 17 -18.04 -5.49 0.73
CA VAL A 17 -18.31 -6.07 -0.59
C VAL A 17 -17.53 -7.36 -0.81
N VAL A 18 -16.26 -7.41 -0.43
CA VAL A 18 -15.43 -8.62 -0.52
C VAL A 18 -15.94 -9.72 0.43
N SER A 19 -16.39 -9.36 1.63
CA SER A 19 -16.99 -10.32 2.58
C SER A 19 -18.30 -10.91 2.08
N LEU A 20 -19.13 -10.14 1.35
CA LEU A 20 -20.37 -10.64 0.77
C LEU A 20 -20.16 -11.76 -0.26
N LEU A 21 -18.96 -11.90 -0.82
CA LEU A 21 -18.63 -12.99 -1.75
C LEU A 21 -18.74 -14.38 -1.11
N TRP A 22 -18.66 -14.48 0.22
CA TRP A 22 -18.91 -15.74 0.95
C TRP A 22 -20.35 -16.24 0.84
N LEU A 23 -21.30 -15.40 0.41
CA LEU A 23 -22.69 -15.83 0.14
C LEU A 23 -22.81 -16.63 -1.15
N VAL A 24 -21.86 -16.49 -2.08
CA VAL A 24 -21.90 -17.10 -3.41
C VAL A 24 -20.80 -18.15 -3.59
N ILE A 25 -19.66 -17.96 -2.93
CA ILE A 25 -18.47 -18.78 -3.12
C ILE A 25 -18.30 -19.75 -1.95
N PRO A 26 -18.11 -21.06 -2.22
CA PRO A 26 -17.95 -22.05 -1.16
C PRO A 26 -16.70 -21.81 -0.31
N ALA A 27 -16.84 -22.15 0.98
CA ALA A 27 -15.83 -22.00 2.01
C ALA A 27 -14.66 -23.00 1.85
N THR A 28 -13.81 -22.81 0.83
CA THR A 28 -12.61 -23.63 0.63
C THR A 28 -11.38 -23.04 1.32
N PRO A 29 -10.33 -23.83 1.62
CA PRO A 29 -9.08 -23.31 2.17
C PRO A 29 -8.44 -22.23 1.28
N ILE A 30 -8.41 -22.43 -0.04
CA ILE A 30 -7.84 -21.48 -1.01
C ILE A 30 -8.63 -20.18 -1.01
N TRP A 31 -9.97 -20.27 -1.01
CA TRP A 31 -10.84 -19.10 -0.91
C TRP A 31 -10.59 -18.32 0.39
N THR A 32 -10.50 -19.02 1.51
CA THR A 32 -10.25 -18.44 2.83
C THR A 32 -8.92 -17.68 2.87
N ILE A 33 -7.85 -18.28 2.34
CA ILE A 33 -6.53 -17.65 2.26
C ILE A 33 -6.60 -16.39 1.38
N SER A 34 -7.21 -16.49 0.20
CA SER A 34 -7.35 -15.36 -0.74
C SER A 34 -8.11 -14.19 -0.10
N TYR A 35 -9.17 -14.51 0.63
CA TYR A 35 -9.96 -13.52 1.37
C TYR A 35 -9.12 -12.78 2.42
N ILE A 36 -8.33 -13.50 3.24
CA ILE A 36 -7.45 -12.89 4.25
C ILE A 36 -6.48 -11.91 3.58
N PHE A 37 -5.80 -12.33 2.52
CA PHE A 37 -4.84 -11.47 1.81
C PHE A 37 -5.53 -10.31 1.06
N ALA A 38 -6.76 -10.48 0.59
CA ALA A 38 -7.55 -9.38 0.04
C ALA A 38 -7.87 -8.30 1.09
N ILE A 39 -8.26 -8.70 2.32
CA ILE A 39 -8.46 -7.76 3.43
C ILE A 39 -7.16 -7.04 3.79
N ILE A 40 -6.03 -7.76 3.84
CA ILE A 40 -4.71 -7.16 4.08
C ILE A 40 -4.38 -6.13 2.98
N ALA A 41 -4.66 -6.43 1.71
CA ALA A 41 -4.46 -5.50 0.61
C ALA A 41 -5.32 -4.25 0.72
N ILE A 42 -6.59 -4.38 1.09
CA ILE A 42 -7.50 -3.25 1.33
C ILE A 42 -6.96 -2.34 2.44
N VAL A 43 -6.53 -2.94 3.57
CA VAL A 43 -5.92 -2.20 4.67
C VAL A 43 -4.63 -1.51 4.23
N GLY A 44 -3.78 -2.20 3.45
CA GLY A 44 -2.55 -1.64 2.91
C GLY A 44 -2.78 -0.43 2.00
N ILE A 45 -3.77 -0.51 1.10
CA ILE A 45 -4.16 0.60 0.22
C ILE A 45 -4.69 1.77 1.05
N ALA A 46 -5.55 1.51 2.04
CA ALA A 46 -6.09 2.54 2.92
C ALA A 46 -4.98 3.24 3.72
N ALA A 47 -4.07 2.47 4.33
CA ALA A 47 -2.95 3.00 5.10
C ALA A 47 -2.03 3.86 4.23
N SER A 48 -1.63 3.36 3.05
CA SER A 48 -0.83 4.11 2.08
C SER A 48 -1.50 5.39 1.59
N SER A 49 -2.83 5.35 1.39
CA SER A 49 -3.62 6.52 1.00
C SER A 49 -3.68 7.56 2.13
N LEU A 50 -3.78 7.13 3.39
CA LEU A 50 -3.72 8.04 4.54
C LEU A 50 -2.35 8.72 4.66
N VAL A 51 -1.26 7.98 4.43
CA VAL A 51 0.10 8.55 4.37
C VAL A 51 0.20 9.59 3.25
N TYR A 52 -0.32 9.28 2.06
CA TYR A 52 -0.38 10.23 0.95
C TYR A 52 -1.13 11.51 1.31
N THR A 53 -2.30 11.41 1.96
CA THR A 53 -3.07 12.60 2.36
C THR A 53 -2.40 13.45 3.44
N LYS A 54 -1.40 12.92 4.16
CA LYS A 54 -0.67 13.63 5.23
C LYS A 54 0.51 14.43 4.68
N LYS A 55 1.21 13.95 3.64
CA LYS A 55 2.34 14.66 3.05
C LYS A 55 1.83 15.70 2.06
N ALA A 56 2.32 16.93 2.15
CA ALA A 56 1.96 17.99 1.22
C ALA A 56 2.20 17.51 -0.22
N THR A 57 1.20 17.68 -1.08
CA THR A 57 1.03 17.06 -2.40
C THR A 57 2.10 17.43 -3.44
N SER A 58 3.14 18.18 -3.06
CA SER A 58 4.20 18.65 -3.95
C SER A 58 5.37 17.66 -4.10
N VAL A 59 5.42 16.58 -3.31
CA VAL A 59 6.55 15.64 -3.35
C VAL A 59 6.13 14.33 -4.06
N PRO A 60 6.79 13.94 -5.17
CA PRO A 60 6.53 12.69 -5.90
C PRO A 60 6.52 11.42 -5.03
N GLN A 61 7.20 11.48 -3.88
CA GLN A 61 7.32 10.39 -2.90
C GLN A 61 5.98 9.97 -2.29
N GLY A 62 5.04 10.90 -2.11
CA GLY A 62 3.73 10.56 -1.56
C GLY A 62 2.98 9.54 -2.42
N HIS A 63 3.13 9.62 -3.74
CA HIS A 63 2.47 8.73 -4.70
C HIS A 63 3.06 7.31 -4.71
N ALA A 64 4.30 7.14 -4.24
CA ALA A 64 4.96 5.83 -4.21
C ALA A 64 4.29 4.86 -3.23
N PHE A 65 3.70 5.36 -2.13
CA PHE A 65 3.02 4.51 -1.15
C PHE A 65 1.73 3.88 -1.71
N PRO A 66 0.75 4.65 -2.23
CA PRO A 66 -0.43 4.07 -2.86
C PRO A 66 -0.08 3.16 -4.04
N LEU A 67 0.90 3.55 -4.85
CA LEU A 67 1.32 2.73 -6.00
C LEU A 67 1.90 1.38 -5.57
N ALA A 68 2.72 1.35 -4.51
CA ALA A 68 3.24 0.09 -3.97
C ALA A 68 2.12 -0.81 -3.43
N ALA A 69 1.13 -0.23 -2.74
CA ALA A 69 -0.03 -0.97 -2.23
C ALA A 69 -0.92 -1.52 -3.34
N VAL A 70 -1.18 -0.73 -4.39
CA VAL A 70 -1.93 -1.17 -5.56
C VAL A 70 -1.17 -2.26 -6.32
N THR A 71 0.14 -2.11 -6.49
CA THR A 71 0.98 -3.14 -7.12
C THR A 71 0.90 -4.46 -6.35
N TYR A 72 0.98 -4.41 -5.01
CA TYR A 72 0.80 -5.58 -4.17
C TYR A 72 -0.57 -6.25 -4.38
N ALA A 73 -1.65 -5.46 -4.32
CA ALA A 73 -3.00 -5.97 -4.54
C ALA A 73 -3.15 -6.62 -5.92
N LEU A 74 -2.63 -5.98 -6.98
CA LEU A 74 -2.66 -6.51 -8.34
C LEU A 74 -1.90 -7.83 -8.47
N VAL A 75 -0.67 -7.91 -7.92
CA VAL A 75 0.13 -9.14 -7.95
C VAL A 75 -0.58 -10.27 -7.20
N SER A 76 -1.16 -9.99 -6.03
CA SER A 76 -1.94 -10.97 -5.27
C SER A 76 -3.18 -11.45 -6.02
N VAL A 77 -3.93 -10.55 -6.68
CA VAL A 77 -5.11 -10.91 -7.48
C VAL A 77 -4.70 -11.74 -8.70
N ILE A 78 -3.66 -11.34 -9.43
CA ILE A 78 -3.15 -12.08 -10.59
C ILE A 78 -2.72 -13.48 -10.18
N PHE A 79 -1.95 -13.60 -9.09
CA PHE A 79 -1.54 -14.91 -8.58
C PHE A 79 -2.75 -15.79 -8.24
N SER A 80 -3.75 -15.22 -7.54
CA SER A 80 -5.00 -15.93 -7.21
C SER A 80 -5.73 -16.40 -8.47
N ALA A 81 -5.89 -15.53 -9.47
CA ALA A 81 -6.55 -15.86 -10.73
C ALA A 81 -5.81 -16.98 -11.49
N VAL A 82 -4.48 -16.90 -11.56
CA VAL A 82 -3.63 -17.93 -12.18
C VAL A 82 -3.80 -19.28 -11.48
N THR A 83 -3.84 -19.31 -10.15
CA THR A 83 -4.04 -20.58 -9.43
C THR A 83 -5.41 -21.19 -9.66
N VAL A 84 -6.46 -20.38 -9.76
CA VAL A 84 -7.82 -20.86 -10.11
C VAL A 84 -7.82 -21.46 -11.52
N VAL A 85 -7.15 -20.82 -12.48
CA VAL A 85 -7.03 -21.34 -13.85
C VAL A 85 -6.25 -22.66 -13.86
N PHE A 86 -5.16 -22.80 -13.09
CA PHE A 86 -4.41 -24.06 -13.02
C PHE A 86 -5.25 -25.19 -12.42
N ASP A 87 -5.97 -24.92 -11.33
CA ASP A 87 -6.83 -25.91 -10.68
C ASP A 87 -7.94 -26.39 -11.64
N TYR A 88 -8.54 -25.48 -12.39
CA TYR A 88 -9.53 -25.81 -13.44
C TYR A 88 -8.97 -26.69 -14.56
N ASN A 89 -7.68 -26.53 -14.90
CA ASN A 89 -7.01 -27.35 -15.91
C ASN A 89 -6.45 -28.69 -15.33
N GLY A 90 -6.84 -29.07 -14.11
CA GLY A 90 -6.46 -30.33 -13.48
C GLY A 90 -5.10 -30.31 -12.77
N LEU A 91 -4.42 -29.16 -12.72
CA LEU A 91 -3.21 -28.97 -11.93
C LEU A 91 -3.60 -28.49 -10.53
N HIS A 92 -3.91 -29.46 -9.65
CA HIS A 92 -4.32 -29.14 -8.29
C HIS A 92 -3.19 -28.48 -7.50
N PHE A 93 -3.44 -27.27 -7.02
CA PHE A 93 -2.45 -26.49 -6.27
C PHE A 93 -2.69 -26.61 -4.75
N PRO A 94 -1.78 -27.22 -3.98
CA PRO A 94 -2.00 -27.41 -2.56
C PRO A 94 -2.16 -26.08 -1.81
N ALA A 95 -3.16 -26.01 -0.92
CA ALA A 95 -3.47 -24.80 -0.15
C ALA A 95 -2.28 -24.30 0.70
N ALA A 96 -1.40 -25.20 1.15
CA ALA A 96 -0.19 -24.82 1.89
C ALA A 96 0.78 -23.99 1.01
N TRP A 97 1.03 -24.42 -0.23
CA TRP A 97 1.87 -23.67 -1.17
C TRP A 97 1.24 -22.34 -1.55
N TYR A 98 -0.09 -22.32 -1.67
CA TYR A 98 -0.84 -21.09 -1.93
C TYR A 98 -0.63 -20.05 -0.80
N ALA A 99 -0.73 -20.48 0.46
CA ALA A 99 -0.46 -19.62 1.61
C ALA A 99 1.00 -19.14 1.66
N ILE A 100 1.96 -20.02 1.38
CA ILE A 100 3.39 -19.69 1.37
C ILE A 100 3.69 -18.59 0.35
N ILE A 101 3.17 -18.71 -0.88
CA ILE A 101 3.45 -17.73 -1.94
C ILE A 101 2.79 -16.38 -1.62
N HIS A 102 1.53 -16.36 -1.18
CA HIS A 102 0.90 -15.10 -0.74
C HIS A 102 1.64 -14.45 0.42
N THR A 103 2.13 -15.25 1.36
CA THR A 103 2.96 -14.75 2.47
C THR A 103 4.25 -14.14 1.95
N ALA A 104 4.93 -14.78 1.00
CA ALA A 104 6.14 -14.25 0.38
C ALA A 104 5.89 -12.92 -0.35
N ILE A 105 4.80 -12.82 -1.12
CA ILE A 105 4.37 -11.59 -1.81
C ILE A 105 4.11 -10.48 -0.77
N PHE A 106 3.43 -10.81 0.33
CA PHE A 106 3.16 -9.86 1.41
C PHE A 106 4.44 -9.37 2.11
N VAL A 107 5.37 -10.28 2.44
CA VAL A 107 6.66 -9.92 3.04
C VAL A 107 7.44 -8.97 2.13
N PHE A 108 7.49 -9.24 0.83
CA PHE A 108 8.14 -8.36 -0.13
C PHE A 108 7.50 -6.96 -0.16
N TYR A 109 6.17 -6.90 -0.13
CA TYR A 109 5.42 -5.64 -0.02
C TYR A 109 5.79 -4.86 1.26
N VAL A 110 5.82 -5.53 2.41
CA VAL A 110 6.19 -4.91 3.70
C VAL A 110 7.61 -4.34 3.65
N ILE A 111 8.58 -5.11 3.15
CA ILE A 111 9.97 -4.64 2.97
C ILE A 111 10.02 -3.37 2.11
N ARG A 112 9.27 -3.37 0.99
CA ARG A 112 9.22 -2.22 0.08
C ARG A 112 8.63 -0.98 0.75
N ILE A 113 7.57 -1.13 1.55
CA ILE A 113 6.97 -0.01 2.29
C ILE A 113 7.94 0.54 3.34
N ILE A 114 8.65 -0.33 4.08
CA ILE A 114 9.67 0.11 5.05
C ILE A 114 10.78 0.89 4.36
N ALA A 115 11.25 0.42 3.20
CA ALA A 115 12.26 1.13 2.42
C ALA A 115 11.77 2.51 1.93
N LEU A 116 10.50 2.60 1.49
CA LEU A 116 9.89 3.87 1.11
C LEU A 116 9.74 4.83 2.31
N LEU A 117 9.37 4.34 3.48
CA LEU A 117 9.32 5.13 4.71
C LEU A 117 10.70 5.69 5.06
N ALA A 118 11.72 4.83 5.12
CA ALA A 118 13.09 5.23 5.43
C ALA A 118 13.65 6.26 4.41
N GLY A 119 13.43 6.02 3.12
CA GLY A 119 13.84 6.94 2.07
C GLY A 119 13.12 8.29 2.16
N SER A 120 11.83 8.29 2.49
CA SER A 120 11.06 9.52 2.62
C SER A 120 11.47 10.33 3.85
N GLU A 121 11.74 9.69 4.99
CA GLU A 121 12.28 10.36 6.18
C GLU A 121 13.66 10.98 5.93
N TYR A 122 14.52 10.30 5.17
CA TYR A 122 15.83 10.83 4.80
C TYR A 122 15.69 12.10 3.95
N ILE A 123 14.80 12.09 2.95
CA ILE A 123 14.62 13.23 2.06
C ILE A 123 13.97 14.41 2.80
N ASP A 124 13.00 14.16 3.68
CA ASP A 124 12.39 15.21 4.51
C ASP A 124 13.47 15.93 5.36
N LYS A 125 14.39 15.18 6.00
CA LYS A 125 15.51 15.75 6.76
C LYS A 125 16.47 16.58 5.91
N VAL A 126 16.74 16.16 4.67
CA VAL A 126 17.59 16.92 3.74
C VAL A 126 16.89 18.21 3.29
N GLY A 127 15.58 18.14 3.03
CA GLY A 127 14.75 19.29 2.69
C GLY A 127 14.73 20.35 3.79
N GLU A 128 14.54 19.94 5.05
CA GLU A 128 14.57 20.84 6.21
C GLU A 128 15.92 21.56 6.35
N ARG A 129 17.04 20.84 6.17
CA ARG A 129 18.38 21.46 6.19
C ARG A 129 18.57 22.47 5.06
N ALA A 130 18.09 22.15 3.86
CA ALA A 130 18.17 23.06 2.72
C ALA A 130 17.35 24.33 2.95
N GLU A 131 16.14 24.21 3.52
CA GLU A 131 15.27 25.34 3.83
C GLU A 131 15.86 26.23 4.94
N GLN A 132 16.46 25.63 5.98
CA GLN A 132 17.17 26.38 7.02
C GLN A 132 18.33 27.18 6.43
N LYS A 133 19.16 26.55 5.59
CA LYS A 133 20.28 27.23 4.92
C LYS A 133 19.81 28.35 3.99
N HIS A 134 18.69 28.16 3.29
CA HIS A 134 18.11 29.21 2.45
C HIS A 134 17.59 30.40 3.28
N LYS A 135 16.99 30.14 4.45
CA LYS A 135 16.55 31.19 5.38
C LYS A 135 17.74 31.97 5.95
N GLU A 136 18.83 31.29 6.30
CA GLU A 136 20.08 31.94 6.74
C GLU A 136 20.67 32.84 5.65
N LEU A 137 20.82 32.32 4.42
CA LEU A 137 21.33 33.10 3.28
C LEU A 137 20.47 34.33 2.97
N ASN A 138 19.15 34.25 3.14
CA ASN A 138 18.27 35.40 2.94
C ASN A 138 18.44 36.46 4.05
N LYS A 139 18.61 36.04 5.31
CA LYS A 139 18.91 36.96 6.41
C LYS A 139 20.25 37.67 6.21
N ASP A 140 21.27 36.93 5.77
CA ASP A 140 22.58 37.51 5.47
C ASP A 140 22.47 38.55 4.35
N LYS A 141 21.71 38.27 3.29
CA LYS A 141 21.44 39.25 2.22
C LYS A 141 20.75 40.51 2.75
N GLU A 142 19.74 40.39 3.59
CA GLU A 142 19.07 41.56 4.20
C GLU A 142 20.04 42.39 5.07
N SER A 143 21.05 41.75 5.68
CA SER A 143 22.13 42.43 6.42
C SER A 143 23.16 43.15 5.53
N TYR A 144 23.31 42.79 4.25
CA TYR A 144 24.28 43.44 3.35
C TYR A 144 23.71 44.63 2.59
N TRP A 145 22.38 44.75 2.48
CA TRP A 145 21.70 45.78 1.71
C TRP A 145 20.97 46.83 2.56
N ASN A 146 21.09 46.76 3.89
CA ASN A 146 20.68 47.78 4.85
C ASN A 146 21.92 48.37 5.54
#